data_AF-A0A0J6TAF2-F1
#
_entry.id   AF-A0A0J6TAF2-F1
#
_cell.length_a   1.000
_cell.length_b   1.000
_cell.length_c   1.000
_cell.angle_alpha   90.00
_cell.angle_beta   90.00
_cell.angle_gamma   90.00
#
_symmetry.space_group_name_H-M   'P 1'
#
loop_
_entity.id
_entity.type
_entity.pdbx_description
1 polymer ?
#
loop_
_entity_poly.entity_id
_entity_poly.type
_entity_poly.pdbx_seq_one_letter_code
_entity_poly.pdbx_strand_id
1 'polypeptide(L)'
;MPAPQAASAEATRTRLAQLHHRLQQLDARAAQEERKRDTRRKIILGGLLLEAAGKERRFAEALDELMTRIQRAQDKIAFAEWSPAKPADRA
;
A
#
# COMPACT_ATOMS: atom_id res chain seq x y z
N MET A 1 -52.39 6.13 19.35
CA MET A 1 -51.17 5.95 20.16
C MET A 1 -50.39 4.79 19.55
N PRO A 2 -49.20 5.01 18.95
CA PRO A 2 -48.41 3.91 18.40
C PRO A 2 -48.02 2.93 19.52
N ALA A 3 -48.11 1.63 19.24
CA ALA A 3 -47.90 0.58 20.23
C ALA A 3 -46.45 0.61 20.76
N PRO A 4 -46.21 0.36 22.07
CA PRO A 4 -44.89 0.43 22.71
C PRO A 4 -43.82 -0.47 22.05
N GLN A 5 -44.25 -1.50 21.31
CA GLN A 5 -43.38 -2.42 20.59
C GLN A 5 -42.72 -1.79 19.34
N ALA A 6 -43.37 -0.82 18.68
CA ALA A 6 -42.83 -0.16 17.50
C ALA A 6 -41.67 0.79 17.84
N ALA A 7 -41.76 1.51 18.96
CA ALA A 7 -40.70 2.39 19.46
C ALA A 7 -39.43 1.60 19.86
N SER A 8 -39.60 0.40 20.44
CA SER A 8 -38.48 -0.49 20.78
C SER A 8 -37.76 -1.03 19.53
N ALA A 9 -38.51 -1.35 18.48
CA ALA A 9 -37.94 -1.81 17.21
C ALA A 9 -37.12 -0.72 16.51
N GLU A 10 -37.60 0.52 16.51
CA GLU A 10 -36.91 1.66 15.91
C GLU A 10 -35.63 2.05 16.68
N ALA A 11 -35.67 2.02 18.01
CA ALA A 11 -34.49 2.19 18.85
C ALA A 11 -33.42 1.10 18.58
N THR A 12 -33.87 -0.15 18.40
CA THR A 12 -32.98 -1.28 18.08
C THR A 12 -32.34 -1.11 16.71
N ARG A 13 -33.11 -0.71 15.69
CA ARG A 13 -32.59 -0.43 14.34
C ARG A 13 -31.54 0.68 14.35
N THR A 14 -31.81 1.75 15.10
CA THR A 14 -30.87 2.88 15.25
C THR A 14 -29.56 2.42 15.88
N ARG A 15 -29.63 1.61 16.94
CA ARG A 15 -28.44 1.04 17.59
C ARG A 15 -27.65 0.12 16.66
N LEU A 16 -28.34 -0.69 15.86
CA LEU A 16 -27.72 -1.55 14.86
C LEU A 16 -26.98 -0.72 13.80
N ALA A 17 -27.61 0.33 13.27
CA ALA A 17 -26.96 1.23 12.30
C ALA A 17 -25.70 1.90 12.89
N GLN A 18 -25.76 2.34 14.15
CA GLN A 18 -24.60 2.91 14.85
C GLN A 18 -23.47 1.89 15.02
N LEU A 19 -23.80 0.63 15.37
CA LEU A 19 -22.81 -0.44 15.51
C LEU A 19 -22.17 -0.79 14.17
N HIS A 20 -22.94 -0.86 13.08
CA HIS A 20 -22.41 -1.09 11.74
C HIS A 20 -21.46 0.04 11.33
N HIS A 21 -21.83 1.29 11.58
CA HIS A 21 -20.96 2.42 11.27
C HIS A 21 -19.66 2.37 12.07
N ARG A 22 -19.72 2.01 13.36
CA ARG A 22 -18.52 1.80 14.19
C ARG A 22 -17.65 0.67 13.66
N LEU A 23 -18.24 -0.44 13.24
CA LEU A 23 -17.51 -1.56 12.63
C LEU A 23 -16.80 -1.11 11.35
N GLN A 24 -17.51 -0.44 10.44
CA GLN A 24 -16.93 0.11 9.21
C GLN A 24 -15.76 1.07 9.49
N GLN A 25 -15.86 1.90 10.52
CA GLN A 25 -14.76 2.79 10.93
C GLN A 25 -13.54 2.01 11.45
N LEU A 26 -13.75 0.94 12.21
CA LEU A 26 -12.66 0.08 12.69
C LEU A 26 -11.98 -0.66 11.53
N ASP A 27 -12.76 -1.20 10.61
CA ASP A 27 -12.25 -1.90 9.42
C ASP A 27 -11.45 -0.95 8.52
N ALA A 28 -11.96 0.27 8.32
CA ALA A 28 -11.27 1.30 7.55
C ALA A 28 -9.92 1.69 8.19
N ARG A 29 -9.87 1.79 9.52
CA ARG A 29 -8.62 2.05 10.27
C ARG A 29 -7.64 0.89 10.15
N ALA A 30 -8.10 -0.35 10.31
CA ALA A 30 -7.25 -1.53 10.16
C ALA A 30 -6.66 -1.60 8.74
N ALA A 31 -7.48 -1.37 7.71
CA ALA A 31 -7.03 -1.33 6.33
C ALA A 31 -6.03 -0.19 6.07
N GLN A 32 -6.22 0.97 6.71
CA GLN A 32 -5.28 2.09 6.61
C GLN A 32 -3.93 1.77 7.26
N GLU A 33 -3.94 1.15 8.44
CA GLU A 33 -2.71 0.72 9.11
C GLU A 33 -1.96 -0.34 8.32
N GLU A 34 -2.66 -1.30 7.70
CA GLU A 34 -1.98 -2.28 6.85
C GLU A 34 -1.38 -1.65 5.60
N ARG A 35 -2.07 -0.69 4.96
CA ARG A 35 -1.49 0.10 3.85
C ARG A 35 -0.23 0.85 4.29
N LYS A 36 -0.21 1.45 5.50
CA LYS A 36 0.99 2.13 6.02
C LYS A 36 2.15 1.16 6.21
N ARG A 37 1.88 -0.03 6.76
CA ARG A 37 2.89 -1.08 6.95
C ARG A 37 3.43 -1.59 5.63
N ASP A 38 2.55 -1.88 4.68
CA ASP A 38 2.92 -2.30 3.33
C ASP A 38 3.78 -1.25 2.60
N THR A 39 3.36 0.01 2.62
CA THR A 39 4.17 1.12 2.07
C THR A 39 5.55 1.18 2.72
N ARG A 40 5.64 1.03 4.06
CA ARG A 40 6.94 1.01 4.75
C ARG A 40 7.82 -0.17 4.29
N ARG A 41 7.25 -1.37 4.16
CA ARG A 41 7.98 -2.54 3.67
C ARG A 41 8.53 -2.31 2.26
N LYS A 42 7.72 -1.73 1.37
CA LYS A 42 8.11 -1.39 0.00
C LYS A 42 9.24 -0.36 -0.04
N ILE A 43 9.17 0.69 0.77
CA ILE A 43 10.22 1.72 0.85
C ILE A 43 11.54 1.11 1.33
N ILE A 44 11.51 0.34 2.42
CA ILE A 44 12.72 -0.29 2.99
C ILE A 44 13.33 -1.27 1.99
N LEU A 45 12.53 -2.18 1.45
CA LEU A 45 13.01 -3.19 0.51
C LEU A 45 13.53 -2.55 -0.79
N GLY A 46 12.83 -1.53 -1.30
CA GLY A 46 13.27 -0.77 -2.47
C GLY A 46 14.62 -0.10 -2.24
N GLY A 47 14.79 0.60 -1.11
CA GLY A 47 16.07 1.22 -0.76
C GLY A 47 17.23 0.23 -0.67
N LEU A 48 17.01 -0.91 0.00
CA LEU A 48 18.01 -1.97 0.10
C LEU A 48 18.35 -2.58 -1.26
N LEU A 49 17.35 -2.77 -2.14
CA LEU A 49 17.59 -3.26 -3.49
C LEU A 49 18.42 -2.29 -4.31
N LEU A 50 18.13 -0.98 -4.24
CA LEU A 50 18.90 0.04 -4.95
C LEU A 50 20.36 0.11 -4.46
N GLU A 51 20.57 0.00 -3.16
CA GLU A 51 21.92 -0.06 -2.59
C GLU A 51 22.68 -1.32 -3.04
N ALA A 52 22.01 -2.48 -3.04
CA ALA A 52 22.60 -3.74 -3.46
C ALA A 52 22.91 -3.75 -4.98
N ALA A 53 22.03 -3.17 -5.80
CA ALA A 53 22.24 -3.00 -7.23
C ALA A 53 23.49 -2.15 -7.54
N GLY A 54 23.77 -1.13 -6.73
CA GLY A 54 25.00 -0.33 -6.85
C GLY A 54 26.30 -1.06 -6.47
N LYS A 55 26.23 -2.28 -5.92
CA LYS A 55 27.39 -3.05 -5.45
C LYS A 55 27.57 -4.38 -6.18
N GLU A 56 26.47 -5.04 -6.54
CA GLU A 56 26.49 -6.40 -7.10
C GLU A 56 25.71 -6.48 -8.42
N ARG A 57 26.37 -7.02 -9.46
CA ARG A 57 25.81 -7.13 -10.81
C ARG A 57 24.47 -7.87 -10.87
N ARG A 58 24.30 -8.94 -10.08
CA ARG A 58 23.05 -9.73 -10.05
C ARG A 58 21.82 -8.89 -9.67
N PHE A 59 21.97 -7.92 -8.77
CA PHE A 59 20.85 -7.09 -8.32
C PHE A 59 20.58 -5.95 -9.32
N ALA A 60 21.62 -5.44 -9.99
CA ALA A 60 21.45 -4.49 -11.09
C ALA A 60 20.68 -5.11 -12.26
N GLU A 61 21.04 -6.32 -12.69
CA GLU A 61 20.34 -7.04 -13.77
C GLU A 61 18.88 -7.31 -13.41
N ALA A 62 18.61 -7.76 -12.18
CA ALA A 62 17.25 -7.97 -11.70
C ALA A 62 16.44 -6.66 -11.64
N LEU A 63 17.06 -5.55 -11.23
CA LEU A 63 16.42 -4.24 -11.19
C LEU A 63 16.08 -3.74 -12.60
N ASP A 64 16.99 -3.88 -13.55
CA ASP A 64 16.76 -3.53 -14.96
C ASP A 64 15.58 -4.34 -15.53
N GLU A 65 15.53 -5.65 -15.27
CA GLU A 65 14.41 -6.49 -15.68
C GLU A 65 13.08 -6.00 -15.06
N LEU A 66 13.07 -5.68 -13.76
CA LEU A 66 11.88 -5.16 -13.08
C LEU A 66 11.41 -3.81 -13.66
N MET A 67 12.33 -2.92 -14.05
CA MET A 67 11.98 -1.63 -14.64
C MET A 67 11.27 -1.79 -16.00
N THR A 68 11.58 -2.83 -16.78
CA THR A 68 10.89 -3.09 -18.05
C THR A 68 9.41 -3.46 -17.86
N ARG A 69 9.02 -3.92 -16.66
CA ARG A 69 7.64 -4.31 -16.32
C ARG A 69 6.72 -3.12 -16.02
N ILE A 70 7.25 -1.90 -15.92
CA ILE A 70 6.44 -0.70 -15.68
C ILE A 70 5.61 -0.42 -16.93
N GLN A 71 4.30 -0.69 -16.88
CA GLN A 71 3.43 -0.54 -18.04
C GLN A 71 2.81 0.86 -18.14
N ARG A 72 2.48 1.48 -17.01
CA ARG A 72 1.78 2.77 -16.98
C ARG A 72 2.72 3.89 -17.40
N ALA A 73 2.30 4.69 -18.38
CA ALA A 73 3.08 5.82 -18.88
C ALA A 73 3.42 6.84 -17.79
N GLN A 74 2.48 7.11 -16.87
CA GLN A 74 2.70 8.00 -15.73
C GLN A 74 3.80 7.51 -14.80
N ASP A 75 3.85 6.21 -14.53
CA ASP A 75 4.87 5.61 -13.67
C ASP A 75 6.24 5.66 -14.35
N LYS A 76 6.32 5.49 -15.68
CA LYS A 76 7.57 5.63 -16.45
C LYS A 76 8.18 7.03 -16.33
N ILE A 77 7.35 8.08 -16.27
CA ILE A 77 7.83 9.48 -16.14
C ILE A 77 8.62 9.67 -14.84
N ALA A 78 8.23 8.99 -13.75
CA ALA A 78 8.94 9.07 -12.47
C ALA A 78 10.39 8.56 -12.55
N PHE A 79 10.74 7.81 -13.60
CA PHE A 79 12.07 7.23 -13.82
C PHE A 79 12.79 7.80 -15.06
N ALA A 80 12.21 8.79 -15.76
CA ALA A 80 12.73 9.25 -17.06
C ALA A 80 14.13 9.89 -16.98
N GLU A 81 14.42 10.62 -15.89
CA GLU A 81 15.71 11.30 -15.66
C GLU A 81 16.50 10.65 -14.51
N TRP A 82 16.10 9.45 -14.10
CA TRP A 82 16.68 8.76 -12.97
C TRP A 82 17.25 7.41 -13.42
N SER A 83 18.47 7.10 -12.95
CA SER A 83 19.10 5.81 -13.18
C SER A 83 19.69 5.29 -11.86
N PRO A 84 19.53 4.00 -11.53
CA PRO A 84 20.16 3.44 -10.34
C PRO A 84 21.68 3.47 -10.48
N ALA A 85 22.38 3.60 -9.35
CA ALA A 85 23.83 3.48 -9.32
C ALA A 85 24.24 2.12 -9.90
N LYS A 86 25.12 2.12 -10.90
CA LYS A 86 25.63 0.88 -11.48
C LYS A 86 26.78 0.35 -10.65
N PRO A 87 26.88 -0.98 -10.47
CA PRO A 87 28.03 -1.56 -9.81
C PRO A 87 29.26 -1.23 -10.65
N ALA A 88 30.32 -0.75 -10.00
CA ALA A 88 31.60 -0.59 -10.66
C ALA A 88 32.02 -1.97 -11.17
N ASP A 89 32.38 -2.09 -12.46
CA ASP A 89 32.99 -3.29 -13.03
C ASP A 89 34.30 -3.55 -12.29
N ARG A 90 34.23 -4.21 -11.14
CA ARG A 90 35.39 -4.77 -10.48
C ARG A 90 35.58 -6.16 -11.07
N ALA A 91 36.42 -6.20 -12.11
CA ALA A 91 36.96 -7.41 -12.73
C ALA A 91 37.55 -8.37 -11.69
#